data_AF-A0A064CK07-F1
#
_entry.id   AF-A0A064CK07-F1
#
_cell.length_a   1.000
_cell.length_b   1.000
_cell.length_c   1.000
_cell.angle_alpha   90.00
_cell.angle_beta   90.00
_cell.angle_gamma   90.00
#
_symmetry.space_group_name_H-M   'P 1'
#
loop_
_entity.id
_entity.type
_entity.pdbx_description
1 polymer ?
#
loop_
_entity_poly.entity_id
_entity_poly.type
_entity_poly.pdbx_seq_one_letter_code
_entity_poly.pdbx_strand_id
1 'polypeptide(L)'
;MLLLSRITGQDVRAAGDRVIGRLADLTVLLSQPSGRLLVERLLITRRQAPPLLVPWGQVIGFERDRLTIAEDVEGGDFELREHEIRLVRDVLDTQVVDVVGQRLARVADVVLTRTDAHRLELVGVEVGFGAVLRRLQLEPLGVRVGRDVVDWADIHLTSERGHAAQLACPRSAVHHLDPRGLAALVSRVDTESATEILAVRGPRLAADVVRAAHPSVAERVLRAMPSAHAAQIVAAMSDEHAGRWRERLRRAPGRHFLRSRVWPRRRHVGDVTS
;
A
#
# COMPACT_ATOMS: atom_id res chain seq x y z
N MET A 1 15.51 16.07 -0.57
CA MET A 1 14.85 14.85 -0.09
C MET A 1 14.81 14.86 1.43
N LEU A 2 13.65 14.52 1.98
CA LEU A 2 13.32 14.43 3.40
C LEU A 2 12.81 13.02 3.69
N LEU A 3 12.98 12.58 4.93
CA LEU A 3 12.48 11.29 5.39
C LEU A 3 11.36 11.51 6.38
N LEU A 4 10.27 10.74 6.26
CA LEU A 4 9.11 10.85 7.13
C LEU A 4 9.50 10.63 8.60
N SER A 5 10.36 9.66 8.88
CA SER A 5 10.82 9.36 10.24
C SER A 5 11.52 10.54 10.94
N ARG A 6 12.11 11.46 10.16
CA ARG A 6 12.83 12.64 10.68
C ARG A 6 11.90 13.81 11.00
N ILE A 7 10.71 13.82 10.43
CA ILE A 7 9.72 14.90 10.59
C ILE A 7 8.63 14.49 11.59
N THR A 8 8.29 13.21 11.67
CA THR A 8 7.39 12.70 12.71
C THR A 8 8.00 12.89 14.09
N GLY A 9 7.17 13.21 15.08
CA GLY A 9 7.57 13.50 16.45
C GLY A 9 8.04 14.94 16.69
N GLN A 10 8.22 15.74 15.64
CA GLN A 10 8.54 17.17 15.76
C GLN A 10 7.39 17.95 16.40
N ASP A 11 7.74 19.00 17.13
CA ASP A 11 6.76 19.91 17.72
C ASP A 11 6.08 20.73 16.60
N VAL A 12 4.75 20.78 16.66
CA VAL A 12 3.93 21.62 15.81
C VAL A 12 3.49 22.84 16.62
N ARG A 13 3.80 24.03 16.11
CA ARG A 13 3.56 25.32 16.77
C ARG A 13 2.58 26.18 15.99
N ALA A 14 1.81 27.02 16.68
CA ALA A 14 1.06 28.11 16.06
C ALA A 14 1.99 29.27 15.68
N ALA A 15 1.50 30.22 14.89
CA ALA A 15 2.26 31.40 14.46
C ALA A 15 2.81 32.21 15.66
N GLY A 16 2.06 32.32 16.77
CA GLY A 16 2.50 32.89 18.05
C GLY A 16 3.45 32.01 18.89
N ASP A 17 4.14 31.03 18.30
CA ASP A 17 5.10 30.10 18.94
C ASP A 17 4.52 29.15 20.03
N ARG A 18 3.20 29.17 20.22
CA ARG A 18 2.50 28.23 21.11
C ARG A 18 2.60 26.80 20.57
N VAL A 19 3.07 25.87 21.40
CA VAL A 19 3.10 24.43 21.06
C VAL A 19 1.66 23.89 21.02
N ILE A 20 1.24 23.41 19.85
CA ILE A 20 -0.05 22.77 19.62
C ILE A 20 0.03 21.28 19.96
N GLY A 21 1.12 20.61 19.59
CA GLY A 21 1.30 19.19 19.78
C GLY A 21 2.50 18.65 19.03
N ARG A 22 2.46 17.37 18.65
CA ARG A 22 3.51 16.70 17.87
C ARG A 22 2.98 16.09 16.60
N LEU A 23 3.74 16.20 15.50
CA LEU A 23 3.39 15.58 14.23
C LEU A 23 3.40 14.06 14.38
N ALA A 24 2.24 13.45 14.26
CA ALA A 24 2.07 12.00 14.40
C ALA A 24 2.02 11.28 13.04
N ASP A 25 1.41 11.90 12.03
CA ASP A 25 1.25 11.29 10.71
C ASP A 25 1.01 12.36 9.63
N LEU A 26 1.17 11.97 8.38
CA LEU A 26 0.84 12.76 7.19
C LEU A 26 -0.08 11.95 6.29
N THR A 27 -1.02 12.62 5.62
CA THR A 27 -1.88 11.97 4.64
C THR A 27 -1.55 12.36 3.22
N VAL A 28 -1.76 11.43 2.28
CA VAL A 28 -1.68 11.68 0.84
C VAL A 28 -2.92 11.12 0.17
N LEU A 29 -3.43 11.85 -0.83
CA LEU A 29 -4.51 11.37 -1.69
C LEU A 29 -3.89 10.75 -2.96
N LEU A 30 -4.13 9.46 -3.20
CA LEU A 30 -3.54 8.74 -4.32
C LEU A 30 -4.19 9.08 -5.67
N SER A 31 -5.43 9.58 -5.66
CA SER A 31 -6.20 9.92 -6.85
C SER A 31 -6.00 11.39 -7.28
N GLN A 32 -4.76 11.83 -7.48
CA GLN A 32 -4.49 13.20 -7.92
C GLN A 32 -4.54 13.35 -9.46
N PRO A 33 -5.22 14.39 -10.01
CA PRO A 33 -5.24 14.64 -11.44
C PRO A 33 -3.85 14.94 -12.03
N SER A 34 -3.00 15.61 -11.26
CA SER A 34 -1.64 16.02 -11.63
C SER A 34 -0.63 14.87 -11.70
N GLY A 35 -0.97 13.69 -11.16
CA GLY A 35 -0.04 12.58 -10.95
C GLY A 35 0.95 12.79 -9.81
N ARG A 36 1.01 14.00 -9.23
CA ARG A 36 1.87 14.32 -8.08
C ARG A 36 1.17 13.96 -6.79
N LEU A 37 1.89 13.33 -5.87
CA LEU A 37 1.32 12.87 -4.60
C LEU A 37 1.69 13.85 -3.49
N LEU A 38 0.91 14.91 -3.37
CA LEU A 38 1.14 15.93 -2.35
C LEU A 38 0.60 15.48 -1.00
N VAL A 39 1.29 15.90 0.06
CA VAL A 39 0.78 15.79 1.42
C VAL A 39 -0.43 16.69 1.57
N GLU A 40 -1.55 16.10 1.97
CA GLU A 40 -2.86 16.74 2.05
C GLU A 40 -3.17 17.23 3.46
N ARG A 41 -2.89 16.42 4.49
CA ARG A 41 -3.20 16.74 5.89
C ARG A 41 -2.09 16.28 6.84
N LEU A 42 -2.04 16.93 8.01
CA LEU A 42 -1.14 16.65 9.11
C LEU A 42 -1.96 16.15 10.29
N LEU A 43 -1.62 14.97 10.82
CA LEU A 43 -2.18 14.47 12.06
C LEU A 43 -1.28 14.89 13.22
N ILE A 44 -1.82 15.62 14.17
CA ILE A 44 -1.10 16.17 15.31
C ILE A 44 -1.64 15.52 16.59
N THR A 45 -0.77 14.94 17.40
CA THR A 45 -1.11 14.43 18.73
C THR A 45 -0.94 15.51 19.78
N ARG A 46 -1.86 15.59 20.73
CA ARG A 46 -1.89 16.61 21.79
C ARG A 46 -1.95 15.93 23.15
N ARG A 47 -1.33 16.52 24.19
CA ARG A 47 -1.23 15.89 25.52
C ARG A 47 -2.55 15.88 26.31
N GLN A 48 -3.35 16.93 26.17
CA GLN A 48 -4.57 17.15 26.97
C GLN A 48 -5.81 17.42 26.10
N ALA A 49 -5.74 17.07 24.81
CA ALA A 49 -6.83 17.25 23.86
C ALA A 49 -6.82 16.08 22.87
N PRO A 50 -7.95 15.79 22.19
CA PRO A 50 -7.98 14.82 21.10
C PRO A 50 -6.91 15.13 20.04
N PRO A 51 -6.50 14.17 19.20
CA PRO A 51 -5.68 14.49 18.03
C PRO A 51 -6.31 15.62 17.18
N LEU A 52 -5.53 16.24 16.31
CA LEU A 52 -5.96 17.29 15.40
C LEU A 52 -5.56 16.90 13.98
N LEU A 53 -6.50 16.87 13.03
CA LEU A 53 -6.19 16.66 11.61
C LEU A 53 -6.31 18.00 10.88
N VAL A 54 -5.21 18.46 10.32
CA VAL A 54 -5.06 19.82 9.78
C VAL A 54 -4.74 19.75 8.28
N PRO A 55 -5.48 20.44 7.40
CA PRO A 55 -5.11 20.57 6.00
C PRO A 55 -3.73 21.20 5.82
N TRP A 56 -2.93 20.71 4.87
CA TRP A 56 -1.60 21.26 4.59
C TRP A 56 -1.62 22.75 4.27
N GLY A 57 -2.74 23.27 3.71
CA GLY A 57 -2.90 24.70 3.45
C GLY A 57 -2.80 25.60 4.68
N GLN A 58 -2.89 25.05 5.90
CA GLN A 58 -2.70 25.79 7.16
C GLN A 58 -1.23 25.83 7.62
N VAL A 59 -0.32 25.13 6.95
CA VAL A 59 1.11 25.16 7.25
C VAL A 59 1.72 26.44 6.66
N ILE A 60 2.20 27.31 7.53
CA ILE A 60 2.83 28.59 7.15
C ILE A 60 4.35 28.55 7.24
N GLY A 61 4.91 27.55 7.92
CA GLY A 61 6.35 27.37 8.04
C GLY A 61 6.70 25.90 8.22
N PHE A 62 7.74 25.45 7.51
CA PHE A 62 8.26 24.11 7.67
C PHE A 62 9.79 24.16 7.57
N GLU A 63 10.48 24.07 8.70
CA GLU A 63 11.94 24.14 8.79
C GLU A 63 12.50 22.74 9.14
N ARG A 64 13.77 22.63 9.54
CA ARG A 64 14.39 21.32 9.81
C ARG A 64 13.83 20.65 11.06
N ASP A 65 13.44 21.43 12.05
CA ASP A 65 13.07 21.00 13.41
C ASP A 65 11.74 21.61 13.90
N ARG A 66 11.09 22.39 13.04
CA ARG A 66 9.92 23.18 13.41
C ARG A 66 8.88 23.17 12.30
N LEU A 67 7.65 22.85 12.67
CA LEU A 67 6.48 22.96 11.80
C LEU A 67 5.52 23.98 12.41
N THR A 68 5.19 25.01 11.63
CA THR A 68 4.35 26.13 12.06
C THR A 68 3.04 26.12 11.28
N ILE A 69 1.93 26.16 12.00
CA ILE A 69 0.57 26.28 11.45
C ILE A 69 -0.05 27.63 11.85
N ALA A 70 -1.14 28.03 11.19
CA ALA A 70 -1.89 29.23 11.56
C ALA A 70 -2.41 29.19 13.02
N GLU A 71 -2.74 30.36 13.58
CA GLU A 71 -3.12 30.52 15.00
C GLU A 71 -4.46 29.82 15.35
N ASP A 72 -5.44 29.96 14.46
CA ASP A 72 -6.85 29.55 14.66
C ASP A 72 -7.22 28.34 13.80
N VAL A 73 -6.39 27.30 13.85
CA VAL A 73 -6.67 26.07 13.11
C VAL A 73 -7.70 25.23 13.87
N GLU A 74 -8.94 25.26 13.39
CA GLU A 74 -9.94 24.27 13.78
C GLU A 74 -9.64 22.91 13.12
N GLY A 75 -9.86 21.83 13.86
CA GLY A 75 -9.66 20.49 13.34
C GLY A 75 -10.65 20.18 12.23
N GLY A 76 -10.15 19.62 11.12
CA GLY A 76 -11.01 19.08 10.09
C GLY A 76 -11.61 17.72 10.47
N ASP A 77 -12.45 17.20 9.59
CA ASP A 77 -12.96 15.82 9.68
C ASP A 77 -11.79 14.82 9.71
N PHE A 78 -11.83 13.90 10.67
CA PHE A 78 -10.84 12.82 10.84
C PHE A 78 -11.03 11.69 9.83
N GLU A 79 -12.18 11.64 9.16
CA GLU A 79 -12.44 10.62 8.15
C GLU A 79 -11.50 10.79 6.95
N LEU A 80 -10.89 9.68 6.56
CA LEU A 80 -10.00 9.62 5.42
C LEU A 80 -10.83 9.35 4.17
N ARG A 81 -10.64 10.17 3.13
CA ARG A 81 -11.27 9.99 1.83
C ARG A 81 -10.91 8.62 1.24
N GLU A 82 -11.71 8.12 0.31
CA GLU A 82 -11.56 6.77 -0.30
C GLU A 82 -10.12 6.44 -0.72
N HIS A 83 -9.46 7.34 -1.45
CA HIS A 83 -8.09 7.16 -1.95
C HIS A 83 -7.02 7.78 -1.05
N GLU A 84 -7.37 8.16 0.17
CA GLU A 84 -6.46 8.84 1.08
C GLU A 84 -5.88 7.87 2.11
N ILE A 85 -4.55 7.89 2.23
CA ILE A 85 -3.81 7.01 3.13
C ILE A 85 -2.99 7.82 4.13
N ARG A 86 -2.64 7.19 5.24
CA ARG A 86 -1.73 7.72 6.26
C ARG A 86 -0.34 7.13 6.07
N LEU A 87 0.68 7.97 5.93
CA LEU A 87 2.03 7.51 5.58
C LEU A 87 2.69 6.70 6.70
N VAL A 88 2.52 7.08 7.96
CA VAL A 88 3.06 6.31 9.09
C VAL A 88 2.30 5.01 9.27
N ARG A 89 0.96 5.06 9.28
CA ARG A 89 0.14 3.85 9.49
C ARG A 89 0.23 2.86 8.33
N ASP A 90 0.05 3.34 7.11
CA ASP A 90 -0.25 2.49 5.95
C ASP A 90 1.01 2.19 5.11
N VAL A 91 2.13 2.89 5.34
CA VAL A 91 3.36 2.77 4.52
C VAL A 91 4.62 2.50 5.36
N LEU A 92 4.88 3.27 6.40
CA LEU A 92 6.10 3.13 7.19
C LEU A 92 6.15 1.78 7.91
N ASP A 93 7.32 1.12 7.91
CA ASP A 93 7.53 -0.17 8.58
C ASP A 93 6.58 -1.29 8.10
N THR A 94 5.90 -1.13 6.96
CA THR A 94 5.03 -2.14 6.34
C THR A 94 5.74 -2.93 5.24
N GLN A 95 5.14 -4.05 4.83
CA GLN A 95 5.58 -4.78 3.64
C GLN A 95 5.02 -4.13 2.38
N VAL A 96 5.81 -4.16 1.32
CA VAL A 96 5.46 -3.63 0.00
C VAL A 96 6.03 -4.54 -1.08
N VAL A 97 5.36 -4.58 -2.22
CA VAL A 97 5.88 -5.23 -3.42
C VAL A 97 6.50 -4.17 -4.33
N ASP A 98 7.80 -4.28 -4.54
CA ASP A 98 8.51 -3.58 -5.61
C ASP A 98 8.18 -4.30 -6.92
N VAL A 99 7.34 -3.66 -7.72
CA VAL A 99 6.73 -4.24 -8.91
C VAL A 99 7.78 -4.39 -10.02
N VAL A 100 8.64 -3.39 -10.19
CA VAL A 100 9.70 -3.39 -11.21
C VAL A 100 10.82 -4.35 -10.82
N GLY A 101 11.29 -4.28 -9.58
CA GLY A 101 12.32 -5.17 -9.02
C GLY A 101 11.81 -6.58 -8.70
N GLN A 102 10.51 -6.84 -8.86
CA GLN A 102 9.84 -8.10 -8.61
C GLN A 102 10.24 -8.72 -7.25
N ARG A 103 10.10 -7.97 -6.17
CA ARG A 103 10.46 -8.45 -4.82
C ARG A 103 9.49 -7.93 -3.77
N LEU A 104 9.35 -8.70 -2.69
CA LEU A 104 8.71 -8.23 -1.48
C LEU A 104 9.80 -7.57 -0.62
N ALA A 105 9.54 -6.36 -0.15
CA ALA A 105 10.44 -5.61 0.70
C ALA A 105 9.69 -5.03 1.90
N ARG A 106 10.44 -4.55 2.88
CA ARG A 106 9.88 -3.77 4.00
C ARG A 106 10.30 -2.32 3.83
N VAL A 107 9.35 -1.41 4.00
CA VAL A 107 9.60 0.03 3.99
C VAL A 107 10.39 0.40 5.23
N ALA A 108 11.59 0.93 5.00
CA ALA A 108 12.47 1.47 6.02
C ALA A 108 12.08 2.92 6.36
N ASP A 109 11.71 3.69 5.34
CA ASP A 109 11.29 5.08 5.47
C ASP A 109 10.50 5.55 4.25
N VAL A 110 9.73 6.62 4.42
CA VAL A 110 9.02 7.27 3.32
C VAL A 110 9.82 8.49 2.86
N VAL A 111 10.03 8.58 1.56
CA VAL A 111 10.84 9.62 0.93
C VAL A 111 9.94 10.73 0.41
N LEU A 112 10.16 11.93 0.93
CA LEU A 112 9.45 13.14 0.57
C LEU A 112 10.40 14.14 -0.11
N THR A 113 9.89 14.97 -0.99
CA THR A 113 10.60 16.15 -1.51
C THR A 113 9.80 17.41 -1.26
N ARG A 114 10.51 18.54 -1.12
CA ARG A 114 9.86 19.86 -1.06
C ARG A 114 9.64 20.32 -2.49
N THR A 115 8.45 20.79 -2.78
CA THR A 115 8.14 21.46 -4.05
C THR A 115 8.48 22.95 -3.95
N ASP A 116 8.51 23.64 -5.09
CA ASP A 116 8.74 25.08 -5.16
C ASP A 116 7.68 25.90 -4.41
N ALA A 117 6.47 25.35 -4.24
CA ALA A 117 5.38 25.95 -3.49
C ALA A 117 5.39 25.58 -1.99
N HIS A 118 6.55 25.18 -1.45
CA HIS A 118 6.72 24.72 -0.06
C HIS A 118 5.81 23.56 0.36
N ARG A 119 5.26 22.79 -0.58
CA ARG A 119 4.50 21.56 -0.31
C ARG A 119 5.46 20.39 -0.13
N LEU A 120 4.99 19.35 0.55
CA LEU A 120 5.65 18.05 0.52
C LEU A 120 5.02 17.16 -0.53
N GLU A 121 5.86 16.53 -1.33
CA GLU A 121 5.50 15.53 -2.32
C GLU A 121 6.12 14.20 -1.95
N LEU A 122 5.30 13.15 -1.98
CA LEU A 122 5.70 11.77 -1.88
C LEU A 122 6.30 11.31 -3.20
N VAL A 123 7.57 10.91 -3.16
CA VAL A 123 8.31 10.47 -4.36
C VAL A 123 8.67 8.99 -4.32
N GLY A 124 8.68 8.36 -3.15
CA GLY A 124 9.01 6.95 -3.04
C GLY A 124 9.24 6.50 -1.60
N VAL A 125 9.86 5.35 -1.46
CA VAL A 125 10.20 4.78 -0.15
C VAL A 125 11.63 4.25 -0.16
N GLU A 126 12.32 4.35 0.98
CA GLU A 126 13.53 3.58 1.21
C GLU A 126 13.11 2.15 1.56
N VAL A 127 13.61 1.14 0.83
CA VAL A 127 13.39 -0.27 1.15
C VAL A 127 14.65 -0.90 1.74
N GLY A 128 14.47 -1.88 2.62
CA GLY A 128 15.54 -2.74 3.12
C GLY A 128 15.83 -2.61 4.62
N PHE A 129 16.78 -3.41 5.09
CA PHE A 129 17.08 -3.56 6.51
C PHE A 129 17.88 -2.40 7.12
N GLY A 130 18.23 -1.38 6.32
CA GLY A 130 19.06 -0.25 6.73
C GLY A 130 18.48 0.52 7.92
N ALA A 131 17.16 0.71 8.01
CA ALA A 131 16.56 1.37 9.17
C ALA A 131 16.67 0.54 10.45
N VAL A 132 16.55 -0.79 10.36
CA VAL A 132 16.72 -1.69 11.52
C VAL A 132 18.17 -1.69 12.00
N LEU A 133 19.13 -1.73 11.08
CA LEU A 133 20.56 -1.67 11.40
C LEU A 133 20.96 -0.33 12.04
N ARG A 134 20.44 0.81 11.53
CA ARG A 134 20.62 2.14 12.13
C ARG A 134 20.04 2.25 13.54
N ARG A 135 18.86 1.66 13.79
CA ARG A 135 18.21 1.65 15.12
C ARG A 135 18.99 0.82 16.14
N LEU A 136 19.77 -0.16 15.70
CA LEU A 136 20.62 -0.99 16.56
C LEU A 136 22.05 -0.45 16.70
N GLN A 137 22.39 0.70 16.08
CA GLN A 137 23.75 1.23 15.97
C GLN A 137 24.77 0.21 15.39
N LEU A 138 24.27 -0.78 14.66
CA LEU A 138 25.07 -1.78 13.96
C LEU A 138 25.35 -1.27 12.54
N GLU A 139 26.19 -0.24 12.42
CA GLU A 139 26.74 0.16 11.13
C GLU A 139 27.80 -0.87 10.71
N PRO A 140 27.58 -1.70 9.67
CA PRO A 140 28.59 -2.66 9.25
C PRO A 140 29.77 -1.89 8.65
N LEU A 141 30.98 -2.11 9.17
CA LEU A 141 32.23 -1.65 8.56
C LEU A 141 32.35 -2.23 7.15
N GLY A 142 31.88 -1.50 6.13
CA GLY A 142 32.12 -1.82 4.72
C GLY A 142 30.91 -2.14 3.85
N VAL A 143 29.68 -2.19 4.38
CA VAL A 143 28.50 -2.27 3.51
C VAL A 143 28.08 -0.85 3.16
N ARG A 144 28.26 -0.45 1.89
CA ARG A 144 27.52 0.70 1.35
C ARG A 144 26.05 0.32 1.39
N VAL A 145 25.35 0.65 2.48
CA VAL A 145 23.89 0.61 2.55
C VAL A 145 23.40 1.71 1.62
N GLY A 146 23.44 1.41 0.32
CA GLY A 146 22.82 2.25 -0.69
C GLY A 146 21.37 2.42 -0.31
N ARG A 147 20.89 3.67 -0.36
CA ARG A 147 19.45 3.92 -0.29
C ARG A 147 18.84 3.24 -1.51
N ASP A 148 18.28 2.07 -1.29
CA ASP A 148 17.45 1.39 -2.28
C ASP A 148 16.10 2.12 -2.25
N VAL A 149 16.04 3.25 -2.96
CA VAL A 149 14.83 4.06 -3.07
C VAL A 149 14.04 3.50 -4.24
N VAL A 150 12.83 3.03 -3.95
CA VAL A 150 11.88 2.62 -4.99
C VAL A 150 10.92 3.78 -5.20
N ASP A 151 10.68 4.12 -6.48
CA ASP A 151 9.70 5.14 -6.85
C ASP A 151 8.31 4.73 -6.37
N TRP A 152 7.51 5.69 -5.91
CA TRP A 152 6.15 5.40 -5.49
C TRP A 152 5.32 4.72 -6.57
N ALA A 153 5.51 5.13 -7.83
CA ALA A 153 4.78 4.57 -8.97
C ALA A 153 5.06 3.07 -9.19
N ASP A 154 6.18 2.56 -8.68
CA ASP A 154 6.63 1.18 -8.84
C ASP A 154 6.28 0.29 -7.63
N ILE A 155 5.53 0.81 -6.66
CA ILE A 155 5.22 0.11 -5.41
C ILE A 155 3.76 -0.27 -5.34
N HIS A 156 3.52 -1.51 -4.91
CA HIS A 156 2.22 -1.95 -4.44
C HIS A 156 2.24 -2.17 -2.91
N LEU A 157 1.34 -1.50 -2.20
CA LEU A 157 1.21 -1.57 -0.75
C LEU A 157 0.49 -2.86 -0.34
N THR A 158 0.96 -3.49 0.75
CA THR A 158 0.28 -4.66 1.33
C THR A 158 -0.50 -4.33 2.60
N SER A 159 -0.54 -3.06 3.02
CA SER A 159 -1.46 -2.63 4.08
C SER A 159 -2.89 -2.66 3.54
N GLU A 160 -3.86 -3.09 4.34
CA GLU A 160 -5.27 -3.21 3.93
C GLU A 160 -5.79 -1.93 3.25
N ARG A 161 -5.58 -0.77 3.91
CA ARG A 161 -6.01 0.52 3.37
C ARG A 161 -5.21 0.96 2.16
N GLY A 162 -3.88 0.77 2.17
CA GLY A 162 -3.03 1.12 1.04
C GLY A 162 -3.38 0.32 -0.20
N HIS A 163 -3.59 -0.98 -0.02
CA HIS A 163 -4.02 -1.91 -1.06
C HIS A 163 -5.36 -1.48 -1.69
N ALA A 164 -6.38 -1.28 -0.86
CA ALA A 164 -7.71 -0.87 -1.31
C ALA A 164 -7.66 0.47 -2.06
N ALA A 165 -6.93 1.46 -1.51
CA ALA A 165 -6.79 2.78 -2.14
C ALA A 165 -6.06 2.69 -3.51
N GLN A 166 -5.05 1.81 -3.64
CA GLN A 166 -4.36 1.60 -4.90
C GLN A 166 -5.22 0.85 -5.93
N LEU A 167 -6.02 -0.12 -5.51
CA LEU A 167 -6.97 -0.81 -6.39
C LEU A 167 -8.04 0.14 -6.92
N ALA A 168 -8.55 1.05 -6.09
CA ALA A 168 -9.54 2.04 -6.48
C ALA A 168 -8.94 3.17 -7.35
N CYS A 169 -7.63 3.45 -7.24
CA CYS A 169 -6.97 4.48 -8.04
C CYS A 169 -6.48 3.95 -9.41
N PRO A 170 -7.06 4.37 -10.55
CA PRO A 170 -6.74 3.81 -11.86
C PRO A 170 -5.30 4.03 -12.35
N ARG A 171 -4.58 4.97 -11.73
CA ARG A 171 -3.18 5.30 -12.07
C ARG A 171 -2.16 4.41 -11.35
N SER A 172 -2.59 3.61 -10.38
CA SER A 172 -1.68 2.73 -9.64
C SER A 172 -1.08 1.66 -10.55
N ALA A 173 0.15 1.23 -10.25
CA ALA A 173 0.88 0.22 -11.00
C ALA A 173 0.04 -1.01 -11.37
N VAL A 174 -0.78 -1.48 -10.42
CA VAL A 174 -1.65 -2.64 -10.57
C VAL A 174 -2.56 -2.59 -11.80
N HIS A 175 -2.92 -1.41 -12.32
CA HIS A 175 -3.77 -1.23 -13.50
C HIS A 175 -2.98 -1.22 -14.82
N HIS A 176 -1.68 -0.98 -14.76
CA HIS A 176 -0.80 -0.83 -15.92
C HIS A 176 0.12 -2.02 -16.13
N LEU A 177 0.15 -2.97 -15.18
CA LEU A 177 0.89 -4.21 -15.33
C LEU A 177 0.31 -5.11 -16.41
N ASP A 178 1.22 -5.74 -17.17
CA ASP A 178 0.93 -6.82 -18.10
C ASP A 178 0.64 -8.14 -17.34
N PRO A 179 0.21 -9.22 -18.02
CA PRO A 179 -0.09 -10.48 -17.35
C PRO A 179 1.07 -11.06 -16.54
N ARG A 180 2.33 -10.83 -16.96
CA ARG A 180 3.52 -11.33 -16.28
C ARG A 180 3.81 -10.54 -15.01
N GLY A 181 3.72 -9.22 -15.07
CA GLY A 181 3.86 -8.32 -13.92
C GLY A 181 2.77 -8.56 -12.88
N LEU A 182 1.51 -8.73 -13.31
CA LEU A 182 0.42 -9.13 -12.42
C LEU A 182 0.67 -10.51 -11.81
N ALA A 183 1.15 -11.50 -12.59
CA ALA A 183 1.51 -12.82 -12.06
C ALA A 183 2.61 -12.73 -10.99
N ALA A 184 3.61 -11.87 -11.22
CA ALA A 184 4.66 -11.60 -10.24
C ALA A 184 4.10 -10.92 -8.98
N LEU A 185 3.19 -9.96 -9.11
CA LEU A 185 2.53 -9.27 -8.00
C LEU A 185 1.68 -10.25 -7.15
N VAL A 186 0.75 -10.99 -7.77
CA VAL A 186 -0.15 -11.92 -7.06
C VAL A 186 0.58 -13.09 -6.40
N SER A 187 1.81 -13.39 -6.83
CA SER A 187 2.66 -14.39 -6.18
C SER A 187 3.28 -13.90 -4.87
N ARG A 188 3.34 -12.59 -4.63
CA ARG A 188 4.04 -11.95 -3.51
C ARG A 188 3.10 -11.32 -2.47
N VAL A 189 1.86 -11.01 -2.84
CA VAL A 189 0.83 -10.61 -1.88
C VAL A 189 0.14 -11.83 -1.26
N ASP A 190 -0.59 -11.61 -0.18
CA ASP A 190 -1.43 -12.64 0.40
C ASP A 190 -2.58 -13.04 -0.55
N THR A 191 -3.33 -14.06 -0.18
CA THR A 191 -4.37 -14.60 -1.07
C THR A 191 -5.54 -13.67 -1.24
N GLU A 192 -5.95 -12.96 -0.20
CA GLU A 192 -7.09 -12.06 -0.29
C GLU A 192 -6.78 -10.93 -1.26
N SER A 193 -5.66 -10.23 -1.07
CA SER A 193 -5.20 -9.21 -2.01
C SER A 193 -4.97 -9.76 -3.42
N ALA A 194 -4.45 -10.97 -3.57
CA ALA A 194 -4.32 -11.59 -4.90
C ALA A 194 -5.68 -11.81 -5.58
N THR A 195 -6.71 -12.21 -4.82
CA THR A 195 -8.06 -12.37 -5.38
C THR A 195 -8.69 -11.03 -5.77
N GLU A 196 -8.50 -9.99 -4.96
CA GLU A 196 -9.01 -8.65 -5.22
C GLU A 196 -8.36 -8.04 -6.47
N ILE A 197 -7.04 -8.18 -6.61
CA ILE A 197 -6.30 -7.77 -7.81
C ILE A 197 -6.89 -8.42 -9.06
N LEU A 198 -7.06 -9.75 -9.07
CA LEU A 198 -7.60 -10.43 -10.25
C LEU A 198 -9.06 -10.07 -10.53
N ALA A 199 -9.87 -9.84 -9.49
CA ALA A 199 -11.25 -9.42 -9.65
C ALA A 199 -11.34 -8.05 -10.33
N VAL A 200 -10.54 -7.08 -9.89
CA VAL A 200 -10.51 -5.72 -10.47
C VAL A 200 -10.00 -5.72 -11.91
N ARG A 201 -9.06 -6.60 -12.26
CA ARG A 201 -8.52 -6.71 -13.64
C ARG A 201 -9.47 -7.42 -14.61
N GLY A 202 -10.54 -8.05 -14.12
CA GLY A 202 -11.56 -8.72 -14.92
C GLY A 202 -11.12 -10.08 -15.48
N PRO A 203 -12.08 -10.91 -15.92
CA PRO A 203 -11.86 -12.34 -16.15
C PRO A 203 -10.90 -12.67 -17.29
N ARG A 204 -10.88 -11.85 -18.36
CA ARG A 204 -9.99 -12.08 -19.52
C ARG A 204 -8.52 -11.88 -19.14
N LEU A 205 -8.19 -10.75 -18.54
CA LEU A 205 -6.81 -10.49 -18.12
C LEU A 205 -6.40 -11.42 -16.98
N ALA A 206 -7.29 -11.70 -16.02
CA ALA A 206 -7.03 -12.67 -14.97
C ALA A 206 -6.74 -14.08 -15.50
N ALA A 207 -7.36 -14.50 -16.60
CA ALA A 207 -7.07 -15.78 -17.25
C ALA A 207 -5.64 -15.82 -17.80
N ASP A 208 -5.17 -14.73 -18.41
CA ASP A 208 -3.78 -14.60 -18.85
C ASP A 208 -2.79 -14.58 -17.68
N VAL A 209 -3.14 -13.93 -16.58
CA VAL A 209 -2.34 -13.95 -15.35
C VAL A 209 -2.23 -15.36 -14.78
N VAL A 210 -3.35 -16.09 -14.70
CA VAL A 210 -3.37 -17.49 -14.26
C VAL A 210 -2.48 -18.38 -15.13
N ARG A 211 -2.44 -18.13 -16.44
CA ARG A 211 -1.58 -18.85 -17.39
C ARG A 211 -0.10 -18.50 -17.22
N ALA A 212 0.21 -17.24 -16.91
CA ALA A 212 1.58 -16.78 -16.69
C ALA A 212 2.13 -17.14 -15.30
N ALA A 213 1.26 -17.28 -14.30
CA ALA A 213 1.64 -17.58 -12.92
C ALA A 213 2.05 -19.04 -12.72
N HIS A 214 2.82 -19.28 -11.66
CA HIS A 214 3.12 -20.65 -11.24
C HIS A 214 1.80 -21.39 -10.88
N PRO A 215 1.62 -22.68 -11.24
CA PRO A 215 0.36 -23.37 -11.05
C PRO A 215 -0.13 -23.43 -9.59
N SER A 216 0.78 -23.43 -8.61
CA SER A 216 0.38 -23.36 -7.20
C SER A 216 -0.17 -21.99 -6.80
N VAL A 217 0.36 -20.90 -7.35
CA VAL A 217 -0.14 -19.54 -7.12
C VAL A 217 -1.53 -19.39 -7.74
N ALA A 218 -1.69 -19.79 -9.00
CA ALA A 218 -2.97 -19.70 -9.67
C ALA A 218 -4.04 -20.58 -9.01
N GLU A 219 -3.69 -21.80 -8.58
CA GLU A 219 -4.62 -22.66 -7.83
C GLU A 219 -5.02 -22.03 -6.50
N ARG A 220 -4.06 -21.48 -5.74
CA ARG A 220 -4.32 -20.78 -4.48
C ARG A 220 -5.34 -19.66 -4.67
N VAL A 221 -5.13 -18.81 -5.67
CA VAL A 221 -5.99 -17.66 -5.94
C VAL A 221 -7.36 -18.12 -6.41
N LEU A 222 -7.45 -18.95 -7.45
CA LEU A 222 -8.73 -19.42 -8.00
C LEU A 222 -9.61 -20.11 -6.96
N ARG A 223 -9.02 -20.88 -6.04
CA ARG A 223 -9.76 -21.55 -4.97
C ARG A 223 -10.28 -20.60 -3.88
N ALA A 224 -9.59 -19.49 -3.65
CA ALA A 224 -9.99 -18.51 -2.65
C ALA A 224 -11.07 -17.53 -3.16
N MET A 225 -11.16 -17.33 -4.47
CA MET A 225 -12.21 -16.52 -5.08
C MET A 225 -13.60 -17.16 -4.90
N PRO A 226 -14.68 -16.36 -4.94
CA PRO A 226 -16.04 -16.89 -5.13
C PRO A 226 -16.09 -17.77 -6.39
N SER A 227 -16.84 -18.88 -6.31
CA SER A 227 -16.91 -19.88 -7.39
C SER A 227 -17.33 -19.28 -8.73
N ALA A 228 -18.25 -18.31 -8.71
CA ALA A 228 -18.69 -17.57 -9.90
C ALA A 228 -17.53 -16.82 -10.58
N HIS A 229 -16.72 -16.09 -9.82
CA HIS A 229 -15.56 -15.36 -10.36
C HIS A 229 -14.49 -16.30 -10.90
N ALA A 230 -14.16 -17.37 -10.15
CA ALA A 230 -13.21 -18.38 -10.62
C ALA A 230 -13.68 -19.05 -11.91
N ALA A 231 -14.98 -19.36 -12.02
CA ALA A 231 -15.57 -19.94 -13.22
C ALA A 231 -15.49 -19.00 -14.42
N GLN A 232 -15.74 -17.70 -14.25
CA GLN A 232 -15.60 -16.70 -15.31
C GLN A 232 -14.16 -16.59 -15.81
N ILE A 233 -13.17 -16.59 -14.91
CA ILE A 233 -11.75 -16.58 -15.27
C ILE A 233 -11.39 -17.84 -16.08
N VAL A 234 -11.79 -19.02 -15.60
CA VAL A 234 -11.53 -20.29 -16.28
C VAL A 234 -12.22 -20.35 -17.64
N ALA A 235 -13.45 -19.81 -17.76
CA ALA A 235 -14.19 -19.75 -19.02
C ALA A 235 -13.60 -18.77 -20.04
N ALA A 236 -12.83 -17.78 -19.59
CA ALA A 236 -12.14 -16.84 -20.48
C ALA A 236 -10.84 -17.41 -21.11
N MET A 237 -10.41 -18.61 -20.70
CA MET A 237 -9.28 -19.33 -21.28
C MET A 237 -9.67 -20.09 -22.55
N SER A 238 -8.69 -20.52 -23.35
CA SER A 238 -8.92 -21.55 -24.39
C SER A 238 -9.47 -22.83 -23.76
N ASP A 239 -10.30 -23.60 -24.49
CA ASP A 239 -10.93 -24.82 -23.99
C ASP A 239 -9.95 -25.83 -23.36
N GLU A 240 -8.78 -26.01 -23.97
CA GLU A 240 -7.73 -26.89 -23.47
C GLU A 240 -7.25 -26.49 -22.05
N HIS A 241 -6.93 -25.21 -21.87
CA HIS A 241 -6.54 -24.64 -20.58
C HIS A 241 -7.68 -24.68 -19.56
N ALA A 242 -8.90 -24.33 -19.99
CA ALA A 242 -10.08 -24.34 -19.14
C ALA A 242 -10.37 -25.76 -18.62
N GLY A 243 -10.28 -26.77 -19.48
CA GLY A 243 -10.45 -28.18 -19.12
C GLY A 243 -9.45 -28.64 -18.05
N ARG A 244 -8.16 -28.31 -18.22
CA ARG A 244 -7.13 -28.60 -17.21
C ARG A 244 -7.44 -27.97 -15.85
N TRP A 245 -7.86 -26.70 -15.84
CA TRP A 245 -8.16 -26.00 -14.60
C TRP A 245 -9.43 -26.51 -13.91
N ARG A 246 -10.50 -26.83 -14.67
CA ARG A 246 -11.72 -27.44 -14.10
C ARG A 246 -11.41 -28.76 -13.41
N GLU A 247 -10.62 -29.63 -14.06
CA GLU A 247 -10.20 -30.91 -13.48
C GLU A 247 -9.34 -30.71 -12.23
N ARG A 248 -8.38 -29.78 -12.29
CA ARG A 248 -7.52 -29.46 -11.13
C ARG A 248 -8.32 -28.95 -9.94
N LEU A 249 -9.30 -28.06 -10.16
CA LEU A 249 -10.11 -27.45 -9.10
C LEU A 249 -11.12 -28.44 -8.48
N ARG A 250 -11.60 -29.45 -9.24
CA ARG A 250 -12.43 -30.55 -8.71
C ARG A 250 -11.68 -31.40 -7.68
N ARG A 251 -10.38 -31.58 -7.83
CA ARG A 251 -9.55 -32.36 -6.90
C ARG A 251 -9.39 -31.61 -5.58
N ALA A 252 -9.23 -32.36 -4.50
CA ALA A 252 -8.87 -31.79 -3.21
C ALA A 252 -7.55 -31.00 -3.31
N PRO A 253 -7.43 -29.85 -2.62
CA PRO A 253 -6.20 -29.08 -2.64
C PRO A 253 -5.04 -29.93 -2.10
N GLY A 254 -3.86 -29.80 -2.71
CA GLY A 254 -2.65 -30.45 -2.23
C GLY A 254 -2.32 -30.08 -0.78
N ARG A 255 -1.66 -30.99 -0.05
CA ARG A 255 -1.34 -30.84 1.40
C ARG A 255 -0.62 -29.54 1.76
N HIS A 256 0.09 -28.92 0.81
CA HIS A 256 0.80 -27.65 1.00
C HIS A 256 -0.15 -26.45 1.18
N PHE A 257 -1.33 -26.46 0.55
CA PHE A 257 -2.34 -25.40 0.72
C PHE A 257 -3.03 -25.46 2.09
N LEU A 258 -3.14 -26.65 2.67
CA LEU A 258 -3.76 -26.87 3.99
C LEU A 258 -2.86 -26.39 5.15
N ARG A 259 -1.55 -26.23 4.91
CA ARG A 259 -0.57 -25.77 5.90
C ARG A 259 -0.34 -24.26 5.88
N SER A 260 -0.53 -23.62 4.74
CA SER A 260 -0.48 -22.16 4.67
C SER A 260 -1.70 -21.59 5.42
N ARG A 261 -1.48 -20.71 6.41
CA ARG A 261 -2.53 -19.93 7.14
C ARG A 261 -3.33 -18.97 6.23
N VAL A 262 -3.27 -19.21 4.94
CA VAL A 262 -3.69 -18.40 3.80
C VAL A 262 -5.06 -18.86 3.28
N TRP A 263 -5.64 -19.88 3.91
CA TRP A 263 -7.00 -20.33 3.64
C TRP A 263 -7.96 -19.74 4.67
N PRO A 264 -8.86 -18.82 4.30
CA PRO A 264 -9.97 -18.47 5.16
C PRO A 264 -10.82 -19.72 5.31
N ARG A 265 -10.98 -20.22 6.53
CA ARG A 265 -12.03 -21.21 6.83
C ARG A 265 -13.36 -20.51 6.55
N ARG A 266 -13.91 -20.67 5.34
CA ARG A 266 -15.23 -20.13 5.00
C ARG A 266 -16.23 -20.60 6.06
N ARG A 267 -16.78 -19.67 6.85
CA ARG A 267 -18.13 -19.84 7.37
C ARG A 267 -19.05 -19.39 6.25
N HIS A 268 -19.72 -20.36 5.63
CA HIS A 268 -20.92 -20.07 4.88
C HIS A 268 -21.92 -19.44 5.86
N VAL A 269 -22.13 -18.13 5.75
CA VAL A 269 -23.40 -17.54 6.20
C VAL A 269 -24.36 -17.84 5.05
N GLY A 270 -25.38 -18.63 5.37
CA GLY A 270 -26.30 -19.22 4.41
C GLY A 270 -27.15 -18.18 3.67
N ASP A 271 -27.74 -18.66 2.59
CA ASP A 271 -28.87 -18.06 1.90
C ASP A 271 -29.84 -17.39 2.87
N VAL A 272 -30.19 -16.13 2.59
CA VAL A 272 -31.52 -15.62 2.93
C VAL A 272 -32.18 -15.27 1.63
N THR A 273 -33.03 -16.19 1.20
CA THR A 273 -34.13 -15.99 0.27
C THR A 273 -34.97 -14.78 0.68
N SER A 274 -35.22 -13.89 -0.28
CA SER A 274 -36.54 -13.28 -0.56
C SER A 274 -36.52 -12.72 -1.98
#